data_AF-A0A350D0Y3-F1
#
_entry.id   AF-A0A350D0Y3-F1
#
_cell.length_a   1.000
_cell.length_b   1.000
_cell.length_c   1.000
_cell.angle_alpha   90.00
_cell.angle_beta   90.00
_cell.angle_gamma   90.00
#
_symmetry.space_group_name_H-M   'P 1'
#
loop_
_entity.id
_entity.type
_entity.pdbx_description
1 polymer ?
#
loop_
_entity_poly.entity_id
_entity_poly.type
_entity_poly.pdbx_seq_one_letter_code
_entity_poly.pdbx_strand_id
1 'polypeptide(L)'
;MSLNVVLVANKNEVILEALRNIRAVSFLSSHVLKRFRPPEVKVLKVDGMDPLVRKFYLIYSKDRPQSPAVRNFLGELNRILEEVFV
;
A
#
# COMPACT_ATOMS: atom_id res chain seq x y z
N MET A 1 0.91 6.20 -27.43
CA MET A 1 2.28 6.14 -26.87
C MET A 1 2.38 4.89 -26.02
N SER A 2 3.29 3.96 -26.34
CA SER A 2 3.53 2.78 -25.51
C SER A 2 4.43 3.15 -24.33
N LEU A 3 4.08 2.71 -23.13
CA LEU A 3 4.94 2.85 -21.96
C LEU A 3 6.23 2.05 -22.22
N ASN A 4 7.40 2.69 -22.16
CA ASN A 4 8.67 1.97 -22.25
C ASN A 4 8.95 1.30 -20.90
N VAL A 5 8.65 0.01 -20.79
CA VAL A 5 8.77 -0.75 -19.55
C VAL A 5 10.24 -1.18 -19.35
N VAL A 6 10.87 -0.64 -18.31
CA VAL A 6 12.27 -0.96 -17.96
C VAL A 6 12.37 -2.18 -17.03
N LEU A 7 11.40 -2.37 -16.13
CA LEU A 7 11.37 -3.44 -15.15
C LEU A 7 9.93 -3.78 -14.76
N VAL A 8 9.66 -5.07 -14.56
CA VAL A 8 8.45 -5.56 -13.88
C VAL A 8 8.88 -6.29 -12.63
N ALA A 9 8.39 -5.86 -11.47
CA ALA A 9 8.70 -6.47 -10.18
C ALA A 9 7.43 -6.57 -9.31
N ASN A 10 7.37 -7.60 -8.46
CA ASN A 10 6.25 -7.87 -7.57
C ASN A 10 6.51 -7.47 -6.10
N LYS A 11 7.69 -6.90 -5.81
CA LYS A 11 8.11 -6.46 -4.48
C LYS A 11 8.42 -4.97 -4.49
N ASN A 12 7.86 -4.24 -3.52
CA ASN A 12 8.04 -2.80 -3.44
C ASN A 12 9.50 -2.40 -3.20
N GLU A 13 10.23 -3.20 -2.43
CA GLU A 13 11.64 -2.98 -2.08
C GLU A 13 12.52 -2.99 -3.32
N VAL A 14 12.25 -3.92 -4.25
CA VAL A 14 12.97 -4.02 -5.53
C VAL A 14 12.68 -2.81 -6.41
N ILE A 15 11.43 -2.35 -6.45
CA ILE A 15 11.05 -1.16 -7.23
C ILE A 15 11.76 0.08 -6.67
N LEU A 16 11.76 0.26 -5.35
CA LEU A 16 12.43 1.39 -4.70
C LEU A 16 13.94 1.37 -4.96
N GLU A 17 14.56 0.21 -4.83
CA GLU A 17 15.99 0.05 -5.10
C GLU A 17 16.32 0.38 -6.56
N ALA A 18 15.51 -0.08 -7.51
CA ALA A 18 15.67 0.30 -8.90
C ALA A 18 15.55 1.82 -9.10
N LEU A 19 14.52 2.47 -8.54
CA LEU A 19 14.31 3.91 -8.66
C LEU A 19 15.44 4.77 -8.07
N ARG A 20 16.23 4.24 -7.13
CA ARG A 20 17.44 4.92 -6.60
C ARG A 20 18.59 4.92 -7.60
N ASN A 21 18.68 3.88 -8.41
CA ASN A 21 19.82 3.63 -9.29
C ASN A 21 19.57 4.07 -10.74
N ILE A 22 18.31 4.17 -11.17
CA ILE A 22 17.94 4.52 -12.55
C ILE A 22 16.92 5.67 -12.61
N ARG A 23 16.95 6.43 -13.71
CA ARG A 23 15.94 7.46 -14.00
C ARG A 23 14.68 6.82 -14.57
N ALA A 24 13.78 6.40 -13.68
CA ALA A 24 12.48 5.85 -14.03
C ALA A 24 11.37 6.40 -13.12
N VAL A 25 10.12 6.12 -13.47
CA VAL A 25 8.95 6.44 -12.65
C VAL A 25 8.14 5.18 -12.40
N SER A 26 7.55 5.08 -11.22
CA SER A 26 6.65 3.97 -10.86
C SER A 26 5.49 4.48 -10.01
N PHE A 27 4.35 3.81 -10.11
CA PHE A 27 3.17 4.10 -9.32
C PHE A 27 3.16 3.22 -8.06
N LEU A 28 3.38 3.83 -6.90
CA LEU A 28 3.48 3.13 -5.61
C LEU A 28 2.46 3.65 -4.60
N SER A 29 2.03 2.80 -3.67
CA SER A 29 1.17 3.23 -2.56
C SER A 29 1.95 4.14 -1.61
N SER A 30 1.31 5.21 -1.13
CA SER A 30 1.87 6.11 -0.11
C SER A 30 2.32 5.39 1.17
N HIS A 31 1.73 4.24 1.49
CA HIS A 31 2.13 3.41 2.63
C HIS A 31 3.54 2.83 2.49
N VAL A 32 3.97 2.54 1.26
CA VAL A 32 5.32 2.04 0.97
C VAL A 32 6.35 3.12 1.35
N LEU A 33 6.07 4.37 0.99
CA LEU A 33 6.97 5.50 1.23
C LEU A 33 7.09 5.86 2.72
N LYS A 34 6.02 5.67 3.52
CA LYS A 34 6.05 5.95 4.96
C LYS A 34 7.09 5.11 5.73
N ARG A 35 7.42 3.92 5.24
CA ARG A 35 8.39 3.02 5.88
C ARG A 35 9.84 3.44 5.71
N PHE A 36 10.13 4.31 4.74
CA PHE A 36 11.48 4.77 4.43
C PHE A 36 11.54 6.28 4.68
N ARG A 37 12.00 6.68 5.87
CA ARG A 37 12.20 8.09 6.23
C ARG A 37 13.68 8.37 6.52
N PRO A 38 14.28 9.39 5.88
CA PRO A 38 13.71 10.20 4.79
C PRO A 38 13.53 9.37 3.50
N PRO A 39 12.53 9.68 2.66
CA PRO A 39 12.33 8.94 1.42
C PRO A 39 13.48 9.25 0.46
N GLU A 40 14.26 8.23 0.10
CA GLU A 40 15.37 8.33 -0.85
C GLU A 40 14.91 8.55 -2.30
N VAL A 41 13.60 8.44 -2.56
CA VAL A 41 12.97 8.65 -3.86
C VAL A 41 12.02 9.85 -3.81
N LYS A 42 12.11 10.71 -4.82
CA LYS A 42 11.28 11.90 -4.95
C LYS A 42 9.86 11.52 -5.35
N VAL A 43 8.87 12.06 -4.63
CA VAL A 43 7.45 11.90 -4.97
C VAL A 43 7.07 12.95 -6.01
N LEU A 44 6.53 12.49 -7.14
CA LEU A 44 5.97 13.36 -8.17
C LEU A 44 4.47 13.57 -7.91
N LYS A 45 4.05 14.84 -7.83
CA LYS A 45 2.63 15.21 -7.87
C LYS A 45 2.29 15.54 -9.32
N VAL A 46 1.25 14.92 -9.85
CA VAL A 46 0.80 15.13 -11.23
C VAL A 46 -0.50 15.92 -11.18
N ASP A 47 -0.51 17.10 -11.80
CA ASP A 47 -1.70 17.94 -11.85
C ASP A 47 -2.83 17.27 -12.65
N GLY A 48 -4.07 17.41 -12.16
CA GLY A 48 -5.24 16.79 -12.77
C GLY A 48 -5.37 15.29 -12.53
N MET A 49 -4.52 14.69 -11.69
CA MET A 49 -4.67 13.30 -11.26
C MET A 49 -5.08 13.24 -9.79
N ASP A 50 -6.33 12.84 -9.55
CA ASP A 50 -6.78 12.54 -8.20
C ASP A 50 -6.05 11.31 -7.65
N PRO A 51 -5.64 11.31 -6.36
CA PRO A 51 -5.01 10.16 -5.75
C PRO A 51 -5.93 8.95 -5.83
N LEU A 52 -5.44 7.85 -6.41
CA LEU A 52 -6.18 6.58 -6.41
C LEU A 52 -6.34 6.07 -4.97
N VAL A 53 -7.57 6.10 -4.47
CA VAL A 53 -7.92 5.56 -3.15
C VAL A 53 -8.02 4.04 -3.24
N ARG A 54 -7.02 3.34 -2.70
CA ARG A 54 -7.06 1.88 -2.57
C ARG A 54 -7.89 1.50 -1.35
N LYS A 55 -8.88 0.61 -1.55
CA LYS A 55 -9.64 -0.02 -0.48
C LYS A 55 -8.93 -1.30 -0.04
N PHE A 56 -8.76 -1.47 1.28
CA PHE A 56 -8.25 -2.70 1.87
C PHE A 56 -9.40 -3.46 2.49
N TYR A 57 -9.46 -4.77 2.23
CA TYR A 57 -10.53 -5.64 2.71
C TYR A 57 -9.94 -6.72 3.58
N LEU A 58 -10.57 -6.97 4.73
CA LEU A 58 -10.33 -8.18 5.49
C LEU A 58 -11.22 -9.28 4.93
N ILE A 59 -10.60 -10.31 4.36
CA ILE A 59 -11.32 -11.46 3.79
C ILE A 59 -11.22 -12.62 4.79
N TYR A 60 -12.36 -13.04 5.33
CA TYR A 60 -12.46 -14.21 6.20
C TYR A 60 -13.83 -14.89 6.04
N SER A 61 -13.91 -16.17 6.42
CA SER A 61 -15.17 -16.92 6.40
C SER A 61 -15.86 -16.79 7.75
N LYS A 62 -17.10 -16.28 7.76
CA LYS A 62 -17.93 -16.22 8.97
C LYS A 62 -18.46 -17.59 9.39
N ASP A 63 -18.57 -18.52 8.44
CA ASP A 63 -19.11 -19.87 8.68
C ASP A 63 -18.11 -20.83 9.31
N ARG A 64 -16.82 -20.47 9.27
CA ARG A 64 -15.76 -21.26 9.91
C ARG A 64 -15.60 -20.83 11.36
N PRO A 65 -15.47 -21.78 12.31
CA PRO A 65 -15.22 -21.46 13.70
C PRO A 65 -13.93 -20.65 13.80
N GLN A 66 -14.05 -19.45 14.37
CA GLN A 66 -12.93 -18.56 14.60
C GLN A 66 -12.25 -18.93 15.91
N SER A 67 -10.92 -19.05 15.90
CA SER A 67 -10.17 -19.24 17.13
C SER A 67 -10.36 -18.03 18.05
N PRO A 68 -10.18 -18.18 19.39
CA PRO A 68 -10.25 -17.05 20.32
C PRO A 68 -9.37 -15.88 19.91
N ALA A 69 -8.15 -16.15 19.40
CA ALA A 69 -7.23 -15.12 18.94
C ALA A 69 -7.80 -14.31 17.75
N VAL A 70 -8.41 -14.97 16.77
CA VAL A 70 -9.01 -14.27 15.62
C VAL A 70 -10.21 -13.44 16.05
N ARG A 71 -11.04 -13.94 16.96
CA ARG A 71 -12.17 -13.15 17.50
C ARG A 71 -11.70 -11.88 18.21
N ASN A 72 -10.66 -11.99 19.04
CA ASN A 72 -10.09 -10.83 19.71
C ASN A 72 -9.49 -9.83 18.72
N PHE A 73 -8.77 -10.31 17.71
CA PHE A 73 -8.24 -9.47 16.63
C PHE A 73 -9.35 -8.73 15.88
N LEU A 74 -10.43 -9.41 15.51
CA LEU A 74 -11.58 -8.79 14.83
C LEU A 74 -12.25 -7.73 15.70
N GLY A 75 -12.37 -7.97 17.01
CA GLY A 75 -12.91 -7.00 17.97
C GLY A 75 -12.07 -5.73 18.04
N GLU A 76 -10.76 -5.87 18.23
CA GLU A 76 -9.83 -4.73 18.25
C GLU A 76 -9.78 -3.99 16.92
N LEU A 77 -9.78 -4.72 15.80
CA LEU A 77 -9.78 -4.11 14.47
C LEU A 77 -11.03 -3.26 14.26
N ASN A 78 -12.22 -3.77 14.63
CA ASN A 78 -13.46 -3.01 14.51
C ASN A 78 -13.43 -1.73 15.36
N ARG A 79 -12.94 -1.82 16.61
CA ARG A 79 -12.77 -0.65 17.48
C ARG A 79 -11.87 0.42 16.84
N ILE A 80 -10.72 0.03 16.30
CA ILE A 80 -9.80 0.96 15.62
C ILE A 80 -10.47 1.58 14.39
N LEU A 81 -11.23 0.81 13.61
CA LEU A 81 -11.92 1.32 12.44
C LEU A 81 -13.02 2.34 12.84
N GLU A 82 -13.74 2.11 13.93
CA GLU A 82 -14.72 3.08 14.46
C GLU A 82 -14.02 4.38 14.91
N GLU A 83 -12.89 4.30 15.62
CA GLU A 83 -12.14 5.48 16.09
C GLU A 83 -11.51 6.32 14.96
N VAL A 84 -11.17 5.69 13.82
CA VAL A 84 -10.47 6.37 12.71
C VAL A 84 -11.42 6.94 11.66
N PHE A 85 -12.63 6.37 11.54
CA PHE A 85 -13.58 6.73 10.47
C PHE A 85 -14.87 7.42 10.97
N VAL A 86 -15.00 7.69 12.28
CA VAL A 86 -16.07 8.52 12.88
C VAL A 86 -15.55 9.91 13.22
#